data_AF-W1YWD3-F1
#
_entry.id   AF-W1YWD3-F1
#
_cell.length_a   1.000
_cell.length_b   1.000
_cell.length_c   1.000
_cell.angle_alpha   90.00
_cell.angle_beta   90.00
_cell.angle_gamma   90.00
#
_symmetry.space_group_name_H-M   'P 1'
#
loop_
_entity.id
_entity.type
_entity.pdbx_description
1 polymer ?
#
loop_
_entity_poly.entity_id
_entity_poly.type
_entity_poly.pdbx_seq_one_letter_code
_entity_poly.pdbx_strand_id
1 'polypeptide(L)'
;HKPGQMIVDECFGAGTDARSLTGAQLVQVTRRMAELIVEVIDGTLSPLAQALMQTGLLPAGVTPEIITLSGGVGECYRHQPADPFCFADIGPLLATAL
;
A
#
# COMPACT_ATOMS: atom_id res chain seq x y z
N HIS A 1 -10.59 -5.03 -7.21
CA HIS A 1 -10.72 -5.47 -5.81
C HIS A 1 -11.06 -4.24 -4.96
N LYS A 2 -11.99 -4.31 -3.99
CA LYS A 2 -12.56 -3.14 -3.32
C LYS A 2 -11.53 -2.28 -2.55
N PRO A 3 -10.65 -2.83 -1.70
CA PRO A 3 -9.55 -2.09 -1.07
C PRO A 3 -8.67 -1.30 -2.05
N GLY A 4 -8.28 -1.91 -3.16
CA GLY A 4 -7.48 -1.23 -4.18
C GLY A 4 -8.21 -0.05 -4.83
N GLN A 5 -9.52 -0.20 -5.07
CA GLN A 5 -10.34 0.89 -5.63
C GLN A 5 -10.41 2.08 -4.67
N MET A 6 -10.53 1.85 -3.36
CA MET A 6 -10.58 2.94 -2.37
C MET A 6 -9.31 3.79 -2.39
N ILE A 7 -8.14 3.15 -2.54
CA ILE A 7 -6.86 3.87 -2.63
C ILE A 7 -6.77 4.66 -3.94
N VAL A 8 -7.26 4.09 -5.05
CA VAL A 8 -7.32 4.77 -6.35
C VAL A 8 -8.25 5.98 -6.30
N ASP A 9 -9.42 5.84 -5.68
CA ASP A 9 -10.39 6.92 -5.51
C ASP A 9 -9.81 8.05 -4.65
N GLU A 10 -9.03 7.74 -3.60
CA GLU A 10 -8.33 8.73 -2.79
C GLU A 10 -7.28 9.50 -3.61
N CYS A 11 -6.52 8.80 -4.46
CA CYS A 11 -5.46 9.41 -5.25
C CYS A 11 -5.97 10.30 -6.39
N PHE A 12 -7.07 9.91 -7.04
CA PHE A 12 -7.49 10.49 -8.32
C PHE A 12 -8.96 10.93 -8.38
N GLY A 13 -9.70 10.75 -7.30
CA GLY A 13 -11.13 11.04 -7.23
C GLY A 13 -11.99 9.80 -7.47
N ALA A 14 -13.18 9.84 -6.87
CA ALA A 14 -14.13 8.74 -6.89
C ALA A 14 -14.56 8.34 -8.30
N GLY A 15 -14.54 7.03 -8.58
CA GLY A 15 -14.99 6.47 -9.85
C GLY A 15 -13.88 6.38 -10.91
N THR A 16 -12.64 6.67 -10.55
CA THR A 16 -11.48 6.43 -11.41
C THR A 16 -11.32 4.92 -11.66
N ASP A 17 -11.27 4.49 -12.92
CA ASP A 17 -11.09 3.06 -13.21
C ASP A 17 -9.64 2.62 -12.91
N ALA A 18 -9.49 1.79 -11.88
CA ALA A 18 -8.19 1.23 -11.49
C ALA A 18 -7.52 0.40 -12.62
N ARG A 19 -8.28 -0.09 -13.60
CA ARG A 19 -7.76 -0.87 -14.74
C ARG A 19 -7.17 0.01 -15.84
N SER A 20 -7.48 1.30 -15.86
CA SER A 20 -6.98 2.24 -16.87
C SER A 20 -5.81 3.10 -16.39
N LEU A 21 -5.25 2.79 -15.22
CA LEU A 21 -4.15 3.56 -14.65
C LEU A 21 -2.87 3.40 -15.49
N THR A 22 -2.21 4.53 -15.73
CA THR A 22 -0.87 4.56 -16.33
C THR A 22 0.19 4.09 -15.33
N GLY A 23 1.37 3.71 -15.81
CA GLY A 23 2.50 3.34 -14.94
C GLY A 23 2.86 4.43 -13.91
N ALA A 24 2.79 5.71 -14.31
CA ALA A 24 3.02 6.83 -13.39
C ALA A 24 1.94 6.95 -12.30
N GLN A 25 0.68 6.66 -12.64
CA GLN A 25 -0.41 6.63 -11.64
C GLN A 25 -0.28 5.43 -10.72
N LEU A 26 0.16 4.27 -11.22
CA LEU A 26 0.44 3.11 -10.36
C LEU A 26 1.53 3.41 -9.33
N VAL A 27 2.57 4.16 -9.70
CA VAL A 27 3.61 4.63 -8.75
C VAL A 27 3.00 5.54 -7.66
N GLN A 28 2.04 6.40 -8.00
CA GLN A 28 1.37 7.24 -7.00
C GLN A 28 0.50 6.40 -6.05
N VAL A 29 -0.22 5.41 -6.59
CA VAL A 29 -1.01 4.46 -5.79
C VAL A 29 -0.12 3.69 -4.82
N THR A 30 1.02 3.16 -5.28
CA THR A 30 1.91 2.37 -4.41
C THR A 30 2.61 3.22 -3.35
N ARG A 31 2.89 4.50 -3.64
CA ARG A 31 3.31 5.46 -2.61
C ARG A 31 2.25 5.67 -1.55
N ARG A 32 0.99 5.89 -1.95
CA ARG A 32 -0.10 6.00 -0.98
C ARG A 32 -0.28 4.73 -0.16
N MET A 33 -0.12 3.55 -0.77
CA MET A 33 -0.11 2.27 -0.05
C MET A 33 1.02 2.18 1.00
N ALA A 34 2.23 2.63 0.66
CA ALA A 34 3.34 2.67 1.61
C ALA A 34 3.08 3.64 2.77
N GLU A 35 2.55 4.84 2.49
CA GLU A 35 2.14 5.80 3.52
C GLU A 35 1.09 5.21 4.47
N LEU A 36 0.09 4.49 3.94
CA LEU A 36 -0.92 3.81 4.76
C LEU A 36 -0.30 2.76 5.69
N ILE A 37 0.75 2.05 5.26
CA ILE A 37 1.48 1.10 6.11
C ILE A 37 2.20 1.85 7.24
N VAL A 38 2.86 2.97 6.94
CA VAL A 38 3.53 3.82 7.94
C VAL A 38 2.52 4.38 8.95
N GLU A 39 1.37 4.88 8.49
CA GLU A 39 0.30 5.37 9.36
C GLU A 39 -0.18 4.31 10.37
N VAL A 40 -0.27 3.04 9.94
CA VAL A 40 -0.66 1.92 10.81
C VAL A 40 0.44 1.62 11.84
N ILE A 41 1.71 1.70 11.44
CA ILE A 41 2.86 1.47 12.34
C ILE A 41 2.95 2.58 13.41
N ASP A 42 2.77 3.84 12.99
CA ASP A 42 2.84 5.02 13.87
C ASP A 42 1.59 5.18 14.74
N GLY A 43 0.50 4.50 14.39
CA GLY A 43 -0.79 4.59 15.09
C GLY A 43 -1.59 5.86 14.77
N THR A 44 -1.21 6.61 13.72
CA THR A 44 -1.88 7.84 13.28
C THR A 44 -2.66 7.63 11.99
N LEU A 45 -3.71 6.82 12.07
CA LEU A 45 -4.43 6.35 10.88
C LEU A 45 -5.36 7.41 10.27
N SER A 46 -5.19 7.66 8.97
CA SER A 46 -6.18 8.38 8.15
C SER A 46 -7.53 7.65 8.10
N PRO A 47 -8.63 8.34 7.71
CA PRO A 47 -9.93 7.68 7.49
C PRO A 47 -9.85 6.51 6.51
N LEU A 48 -9.02 6.63 5.46
CA LEU A 48 -8.78 5.54 4.51
C LEU A 48 -8.09 4.35 5.20
N ALA A 49 -7.02 4.58 5.96
CA ALA A 49 -6.35 3.51 6.71
C ALA A 49 -7.33 2.79 7.64
N GLN A 50 -8.15 3.54 8.41
CA GLN A 50 -9.16 2.96 9.29
C GLN A 50 -10.19 2.11 8.53
N ALA A 51 -10.64 2.58 7.35
CA ALA A 51 -11.61 1.86 6.53
C ALA A 51 -11.04 0.60 5.86
N LEU A 52 -9.71 0.54 5.67
CA LEU A 52 -9.02 -0.61 5.08
C LEU A 52 -8.67 -1.69 6.12
N MET A 53 -8.58 -1.35 7.41
CA MET A 53 -8.29 -2.29 8.47
C MET A 53 -9.40 -3.35 8.60
N GLN A 54 -9.02 -4.62 8.56
CA GLN A 54 -9.93 -5.76 8.76
C GLN A 54 -10.03 -6.20 10.22
N THR A 55 -9.10 -5.76 11.05
CA THR A 55 -9.04 -6.04 12.49
C THR A 55 -9.07 -4.75 13.28
N GLY A 56 -9.33 -4.85 14.59
CA GLY A 56 -9.20 -3.72 15.49
C GLY A 56 -7.81 -3.09 15.43
N LEU A 57 -7.76 -1.79 15.70
CA LEU A 57 -6.51 -1.02 15.68
C LEU A 57 -5.59 -1.43 16.83
N LEU A 58 -4.28 -1.22 16.63
CA LEU A 58 -3.34 -1.28 17.74
C LEU A 58 -3.69 -0.20 18.78
N PRO A 59 -3.55 -0.49 20.09
CA PRO A 59 -3.74 0.51 21.12
C PRO A 59 -2.79 1.70 20.92
N ALA A 60 -3.27 2.91 21.21
CA ALA A 60 -2.47 4.12 21.07
C ALA A 60 -1.20 4.04 21.95
N GLY A 61 -0.07 4.47 21.40
CA GLY A 61 1.22 4.50 22.10
C GLY A 61 1.97 3.16 22.15
N VAL A 62 1.47 2.13 21.47
CA VAL A 62 2.21 0.87 21.31
C VAL A 62 3.10 0.95 20.08
N THR A 63 4.43 0.92 20.28
CA THR A 63 5.38 0.77 19.18
C THR A 63 5.55 -0.72 18.86
N PRO A 64 5.29 -1.17 17.61
CA PRO A 64 5.52 -2.55 17.24
C PRO A 64 7.00 -2.91 17.33
N GLU A 65 7.35 -4.00 18.03
CA GLU A 65 8.74 -4.49 18.07
C GLU A 65 9.13 -5.22 16.79
N ILE A 66 8.16 -5.87 16.13
CA ILE A 66 8.36 -6.64 14.91
C ILE A 66 7.23 -6.31 13.93
N ILE A 67 7.61 -5.99 12.70
CA ILE A 67 6.69 -5.77 11.58
C ILE A 67 7.00 -6.83 10.53
N THR A 68 5.98 -7.59 10.14
CA THR A 68 6.11 -8.61 9.09
C THR A 68 5.38 -8.18 7.83
N LEU A 69 6.12 -7.94 6.75
CA LEU A 69 5.56 -7.80 5.41
C LEU A 69 5.40 -9.19 4.79
N SER A 70 4.16 -9.66 4.70
CA SER A 70 3.85 -10.98 4.12
C SER A 70 3.70 -10.93 2.60
N GLY A 71 3.96 -12.05 1.93
CA GLY A 71 3.83 -12.20 0.47
C GLY A 71 5.04 -11.68 -0.33
N GLY A 72 4.86 -11.51 -1.64
CA GLY A 72 5.94 -11.15 -2.57
C GLY A 72 6.54 -9.76 -2.37
N VAL A 73 5.83 -8.85 -1.71
CA VAL A 73 6.29 -7.48 -1.43
C VAL A 73 7.50 -7.49 -0.50
N GLY A 74 7.48 -8.30 0.56
CA GLY A 74 8.62 -8.41 1.49
C GLY A 74 9.87 -8.98 0.83
N GLU A 75 9.71 -9.87 -0.16
CA GLU A 75 10.83 -10.39 -0.95
C GLU A 75 11.37 -9.32 -1.91
N CYS A 76 10.48 -8.61 -2.62
CA CYS A 76 10.87 -7.51 -3.51
C CYS A 76 11.54 -6.35 -2.75
N TYR A 77 11.21 -6.15 -1.47
CA TYR A 77 11.85 -5.14 -0.62
C TYR A 77 13.32 -5.46 -0.36
N ARG A 78 13.65 -6.74 -0.18
CA ARG A 78 15.04 -7.19 0.01
C ARG A 78 15.78 -7.33 -1.32
N HIS A 79 15.09 -7.81 -2.35
CA HIS A 79 15.65 -8.13 -3.66
C HIS A 79 14.81 -7.48 -4.76
N GLN A 80 15.06 -6.20 -5.00
CA GLN A 80 14.28 -5.41 -5.95
C GLN A 80 14.54 -5.89 -7.38
N PRO A 81 13.50 -6.33 -8.11
CA PRO A 81 13.66 -6.76 -9.49
C PRO A 81 13.93 -5.57 -10.42
N ALA A 82 14.68 -5.80 -11.49
CA ALA A 82 14.97 -4.76 -12.48
C ALA A 82 13.72 -4.31 -13.27
N ASP A 83 12.81 -5.25 -13.55
CA ASP A 83 11.50 -4.96 -14.13
C ASP A 83 10.45 -4.87 -13.01
N PRO A 84 9.84 -3.69 -12.77
CA PRO A 84 8.85 -3.51 -11.71
C PRO A 84 7.51 -4.22 -11.98
N PHE A 85 7.29 -4.77 -13.18
CA PHE A 85 6.06 -5.48 -13.56
C PHE A 85 6.29 -6.97 -13.86
N CYS A 86 7.45 -7.52 -13.51
CA CYS A 86 7.82 -8.92 -13.83
C CYS A 86 6.85 -9.98 -13.29
N PHE A 87 6.06 -9.66 -12.25
CA PHE A 87 5.05 -10.55 -11.66
C PHE A 87 3.61 -10.25 -12.12
N ALA A 88 3.44 -9.36 -13.10
CA ALA A 88 2.13 -8.86 -13.57
C ALA A 88 1.27 -8.22 -12.45
N ASP A 89 1.91 -7.75 -11.38
CA ASP A 89 1.30 -6.98 -10.29
C ASP A 89 2.15 -5.74 -9.95
N ILE A 90 1.73 -5.01 -8.91
CA ILE A 90 2.40 -3.79 -8.43
C ILE A 90 3.24 -4.04 -7.16
N GLY A 91 3.49 -5.31 -6.80
CA GLY A 91 4.24 -5.69 -5.61
C GLY A 91 5.66 -5.10 -5.57
N PRO A 92 6.44 -5.17 -6.67
CA PRO A 92 7.75 -4.52 -6.74
C PRO A 92 7.69 -2.99 -6.60
N LEU A 93 6.66 -2.35 -7.16
CA LEU A 93 6.48 -0.90 -7.04
C LEU A 93 6.14 -0.49 -5.60
N LEU A 94 5.35 -1.30 -4.88
CA LEU A 94 5.09 -1.08 -3.45
C LEU A 94 6.35 -1.29 -2.62
N ALA A 95 7.10 -2.36 -2.89
CA ALA A 95 8.37 -2.60 -2.22
C ALA A 95 9.38 -1.46 -2.40
N THR A 96 9.37 -0.82 -3.57
CA THR A 96 10.19 0.38 -3.86
C THR A 96 9.75 1.61 -3.06
N ALA A 97 8.46 1.67 -2.70
CA ALA A 97 7.87 2.84 -2.04
C ALA A 97 7.92 2.76 -0.51
N LEU A 98 8.23 1.59 0.05
CA LEU A 98 8.48 1.33 1.47
C LEU A 98 9.93 1.62 1.84
#